data_AF-A0A3D4TVL8-F1
#
_entry.id   AF-A0A3D4TVL8-F1
#
_cell.length_a   1.000
_cell.length_b   1.000
_cell.length_c   1.000
_cell.angle_alpha   90.00
_cell.angle_beta   90.00
_cell.angle_gamma   90.00
#
_symmetry.space_group_name_H-M   'P 1'
#
loop_
_entity.id
_entity.type
_entity.pdbx_description
1 polymer ?
#
loop_
_entity_poly.entity_id
_entity_poly.type
_entity_poly.pdbx_seq_one_letter_code
_entity_poly.pdbx_strand_id
1 'polypeptide(L)' 'MNKRPGFNCDKLKRVHRKELLFNTSEMEVINVYCKRYKIRNQSKFLREAIISRVLNKFENDHPRLF' A
#
# COMPACT_ATOMS: atom_id res chain seq x y z
N MET A 1 -15.83 10.75 -20.05
CA MET A 1 -15.09 11.41 -18.94
C MET A 1 -13.70 11.72 -19.44
N ASN A 2 -13.42 12.98 -19.79
CA ASN A 2 -12.19 13.36 -20.49
C ASN A 2 -10.99 13.19 -19.56
N LYS A 3 -10.04 12.33 -19.95
CA LYS A 3 -8.82 12.05 -19.17
C LYS A 3 -7.97 13.33 -19.13
N ARG A 4 -7.49 13.72 -17.94
CA ARG A 4 -6.54 14.83 -17.79
C ARG A 4 -5.29 14.52 -18.62
N PRO A 5 -4.80 15.45 -19.47
CA PRO A 5 -3.56 15.23 -20.23
C PRO A 5 -2.41 14.95 -19.26
N GLY A 6 -1.65 13.89 -19.52
CA GLY A 6 -0.55 13.41 -18.66
C GLY A 6 -0.89 12.28 -17.70
N PHE A 7 -2.17 12.02 -17.42
CA PHE A 7 -2.57 10.88 -16.57
C PHE A 7 -2.70 9.60 -17.40
N ASN A 8 -1.57 8.90 -17.61
CA ASN A 8 -1.58 7.61 -18.29
C ASN A 8 -2.21 6.54 -17.38
N CYS A 9 -3.54 6.41 -17.45
CA CYS A 9 -4.31 5.43 -16.67
C CYS A 9 -3.83 4.00 -16.88
N ASP A 10 -3.31 3.66 -18.06
CA ASP A 10 -2.96 2.29 -18.41
C ASP A 10 -1.68 1.84 -17.69
N LYS A 11 -0.70 2.74 -17.51
CA LYS A 11 0.52 2.46 -16.75
C LYS A 11 0.28 2.34 -15.24
N LEU A 12 -0.79 2.94 -14.72
CA LEU A 12 -1.14 2.93 -13.29
C LEU A 12 -2.09 1.79 -12.90
N LYS A 13 -2.52 0.98 -13.87
CA LYS A 13 -3.38 -0.19 -13.63
C LYS A 13 -2.64 -1.23 -12.79
N ARG A 14 -3.32 -1.72 -11.75
CA ARG A 14 -2.81 -2.77 -10.88
C ARG A 14 -3.06 -4.13 -11.53
N VAL A 15 -2.10 -4.61 -12.32
CA VAL A 15 -2.22 -5.85 -13.10
C VAL A 15 -1.57 -7.07 -12.43
N HIS A 16 -0.63 -6.84 -11.50
CA HIS A 16 0.09 -7.91 -10.83
C HIS A 16 -0.64 -8.38 -9.58
N ARG A 17 -1.09 -9.64 -9.59
CA ARG A 17 -1.65 -10.30 -8.40
C ARG A 17 -0.53 -10.68 -7.43
N LYS A 18 -0.78 -10.46 -6.14
CA LYS A 18 0.08 -10.88 -5.03
C LYS A 18 -0.80 -11.40 -3.90
N GLU A 19 -0.29 -12.39 -3.18
CA GLU A 19 -0.97 -13.02 -2.05
C GLU A 19 -0.11 -12.87 -0.80
N LEU A 20 -0.76 -12.66 0.34
CA LEU A 20 -0.15 -12.56 1.65
C LEU A 20 -0.87 -13.56 2.54
N LEU A 21 -0.12 -14.47 3.14
CA LEU A 21 -0.62 -15.45 4.09
C LEU A 21 -0.29 -14.95 5.49
N PHE A 22 -1.30 -14.88 6.34
CA PHE A 22 -1.18 -14.49 7.74
C PHE A 22 -1.60 -15.66 8.62
N ASN A 23 -0.97 -15.79 9.78
CA ASN A 23 -1.48 -16.69 10.80
C ASN A 23 -2.76 -16.13 11.45
N THR A 24 -3.42 -16.93 12.28
CA THR A 24 -4.68 -16.55 12.93
C THR A 24 -4.55 -15.27 13.77
N SER A 25 -3.48 -15.17 14.56
CA SER A 25 -3.24 -14.04 15.45
C SER A 25 -2.96 -12.75 14.68
N GLU A 26 -2.13 -12.81 13.64
CA GLU A 26 -1.85 -11.69 12.75
C GLU A 26 -3.13 -11.17 12.08
N MET A 27 -3.98 -12.08 11.60
CA MET A 27 -5.23 -11.71 10.95
C MET A 27 -6.21 -11.05 11.92
N GLU A 28 -6.31 -11.55 13.16
CA GLU A 28 -7.11 -10.92 14.22
C GLU A 28 -6.65 -9.50 14.51
N VAL A 29 -5.34 -9.29 14.65
CA VAL A 29 -4.75 -7.97 14.88
C VAL A 29 -5.09 -7.01 13.74
N ILE A 30 -4.95 -7.45 12.48
CA ILE A 30 -5.29 -6.62 11.32
C ILE A 30 -6.78 -6.28 11.29
N ASN A 31 -7.66 -7.24 11.62
CA ASN A 31 -9.09 -7.02 11.66
C ASN A 31 -9.49 -6.01 12.75
N VAL A 32 -8.92 -6.14 13.95
CA VAL A 32 -9.13 -5.19 15.05
C VAL A 32 -8.64 -3.80 14.66
N TYR A 33 -7.46 -3.71 14.03
CA TYR A 33 -6.92 -2.46 13.52
C TYR A 33 -7.87 -1.81 12.50
N CYS A 34 -8.29 -2.57 11.47
CA CYS A 34 -9.20 -2.08 10.45
C CYS A 34 -10.53 -1.60 11.04
N LYS A 35 -11.08 -2.34 12.01
CA LYS A 35 -12.33 -1.97 12.71
C LYS A 35 -12.15 -0.68 13.51
N ARG A 36 -11.06 -0.57 14.28
CA ARG A 36 -10.77 0.61 15.12
C ARG A 36 -10.66 1.89 14.29
N TYR A 37 -9.96 1.83 13.16
CA TYR A 37 -9.72 3.00 12.30
C TYR A 37 -10.70 3.13 11.13
N LYS A 38 -11.80 2.36 11.14
CA LYS A 38 -12.86 2.38 10.11
C LYS A 38 -12.33 2.20 8.68
N ILE A 39 -11.31 1.35 8.53
CA ILE A 39 -10.72 1.02 7.23
C ILE A 39 -11.68 0.13 6.46
N ARG A 40 -12.25 0.65 5.37
CA ARG A 40 -13.23 -0.06 4.53
C ARG A 40 -12.59 -1.06 3.56
N ASN A 41 -11.31 -0.87 3.21
CA ASN A 41 -10.62 -1.70 2.23
C ASN A 41 -9.23 -2.10 2.76
N GLN A 42 -9.18 -3.33 3.28
CA GLN A 42 -7.96 -3.91 3.86
C GLN A 42 -6.85 -4.06 2.81
N SER A 43 -7.16 -4.54 1.61
CA SER A 43 -6.15 -4.71 0.54
C SER A 43 -5.54 -3.36 0.11
N LYS A 44 -6.34 -2.30 0.07
CA LYS A 44 -5.86 -0.94 -0.20
C LYS A 44 -4.90 -0.49 0.90
N PHE A 45 -5.28 -0.68 2.15
CA PHE A 45 -4.47 -0.32 3.32
C PHE A 45 -3.14 -1.08 3.34
N LEU A 46 -3.16 -2.40 3.19
CA LEU A 46 -1.95 -3.23 3.18
C LEU A 46 -0.98 -2.78 2.09
N ARG A 47 -1.47 -2.52 0.88
CA ARG A 47 -0.65 -2.01 -0.22
C ARG A 47 -0.03 -0.65 0.11
N GLU A 48 -0.80 0.27 0.68
CA GLU A 48 -0.30 1.59 1.09
C GLU A 48 0.77 1.47 2.17
N ALA A 49 0.53 0.65 3.20
CA ALA A 49 1.50 0.40 4.26
C ALA A 49 2.82 -0.16 3.71
N ILE A 50 2.77 -1.14 2.81
CA ILE A 50 3.96 -1.74 2.18
C ILE A 50 4.73 -0.69 1.38
N ILE A 51 4.04 0.03 0.48
CA ILE A 51 4.70 1.02 -0.39
C ILE A 51 5.28 2.17 0.43
N SER A 52 4.55 2.69 1.42
CA SER A 52 5.05 3.72 2.33
C SER A 52 6.30 3.25 3.06
N ARG A 53 6.34 2.01 3.55
CA ARG A 53 7.51 1.46 4.25
C ARG A 53 8.73 1.36 3.33
N VAL A 54 8.54 0.93 2.09
CA VAL A 54 9.59 0.80 1.07
C VAL A 54 10.14 2.18 0.68
N LEU A 55 9.26 3.13 0.37
CA LEU A 55 9.66 4.50 0.01
C LEU A 55 10.42 5.18 1.15
N ASN A 56 9.90 5.10 2.38
CA ASN A 56 10.59 5.64 3.56
C ASN A 56 11.98 5.01 3.75
N LYS A 57 12.14 3.71 3.44
CA LYS A 57 13.45 3.06 3.54
C LYS A 57 14.41 3.62 2.48
N PHE A 58 13.96 3.75 1.23
CA PHE A 58 14.78 4.34 0.17
C PHE A 58 15.18 5.78 0.46
N GLU A 59 14.28 6.61 1.01
CA GLU A 59 14.60 7.98 1.40
C GLU A 59 15.67 8.03 2.49
N ASN A 60 15.60 7.12 3.47
CA ASN A 60 16.58 7.07 4.56
C ASN A 60 17.94 6.49 4.13
N ASP A 61 17.94 5.57 3.17
CA ASP A 61 19.17 4.94 2.65
C ASP A 61 19.82 5.77 1.55
N HIS A 62 19.12 6.77 0.99
CA HIS A 62 19.74 7.71 0.07
C HIS A 62 20.81 8.50 0.83
N PRO A 63 22.08 8.48 0.38
CA PRO A 63 23.12 9.27 1.01
C PRO A 63 22.67 10.72 0.94
N ARG A 64 22.40 11.33 2.11
CA ARG A 64 22.13 12.76 2.17
C ARG A 64 23.43 13.42 1.74
N LEU A 65 23.42 14.09 0.59
CA LEU A 65 24.54 14.96 0.21
C LEU A 65 24.78 15.88 1.41
N PHE A 66 26.02 15.87 1.90
CA PHE A 66 26.52 16.82 2.87
C PHE A 66 26.15 18.25 2.45
#